data_AF-A0A256FLI1-F1
#
_entry.id   AF-A0A256FLI1-F1
#
_cell.length_a   1.000
_cell.length_b   1.000
_cell.length_c   1.000
_cell.angle_alpha   90.00
_cell.angle_beta   90.00
_cell.angle_gamma   90.00
#
_symmetry.space_group_name_H-M   'P 1'
#
loop_
_entity.id
_entity.type
_entity.pdbx_description
1 polymer ?
#
loop_
_entity_poly.entity_id
_entity_poly.type
_entity_poly.pdbx_seq_one_letter_code
_entity_poly.pdbx_strand_id
1 'polypeptide(L)'
;MIDYVPGEWLVESKSLKLFLFSFRNHGAFHEDCTVTIGKRLVDLLEPEWLRIGGYWYPRGGIPIDVFYQTGATPQNVWIPEQSVPNYRGRG
;
A
#
# COMPACT_ATOMS: atom_id res chain seq x y z
N MET A 1 2.25 3.00 2.35
CA MET A 1 2.46 2.14 3.53
C MET A 1 1.95 0.75 3.22
N ILE A 2 2.70 -0.30 3.53
CA ILE A 2 2.29 -1.70 3.33
C ILE A 2 2.49 -2.41 4.67
N ASP A 3 1.41 -2.88 5.27
CA ASP A 3 1.39 -3.68 6.49
C ASP A 3 0.87 -5.07 6.12
N TYR A 4 1.49 -6.14 6.61
CA TYR A 4 0.98 -7.50 6.40
C TYR A 4 1.34 -8.42 7.55
N VAL A 5 0.45 -9.37 7.83
CA VAL A 5 0.71 -10.55 8.66
C VAL A 5 1.09 -11.67 7.71
N PRO A 6 2.32 -12.19 7.76
CA PRO A 6 2.79 -13.20 6.82
C PRO A 6 2.07 -14.54 7.01
N GLY A 7 1.91 -15.28 5.91
CA GLY A 7 1.70 -16.73 5.97
C GLY A 7 3.05 -17.44 6.04
N GLU A 8 3.28 -18.39 5.13
CA GLU A 8 4.56 -19.11 5.04
C GLU A 8 5.71 -18.28 4.45
N TRP A 9 5.37 -17.19 3.75
CA TRP A 9 6.33 -16.41 2.96
C TRP A 9 6.49 -14.98 3.47
N LEU A 10 7.73 -14.49 3.41
CA LEU A 10 8.11 -13.10 3.63
C LEU A 10 8.61 -12.51 2.32
N VAL A 11 8.18 -11.28 2.00
CA VAL A 11 8.72 -10.57 0.84
C VAL A 11 10.12 -10.05 1.12
N GLU A 12 11.06 -10.36 0.23
CA GLU A 12 12.42 -9.84 0.32
C GLU A 12 12.45 -8.35 -0.06
N SER A 13 13.05 -7.52 0.80
CA SER A 13 12.96 -6.06 0.72
C SER A 13 13.53 -5.44 -0.58
N LYS A 14 14.62 -5.97 -1.13
CA LYS A 14 15.21 -5.51 -2.40
C LYS A 14 14.29 -5.84 -3.57
N SER A 15 13.71 -7.04 -3.61
CA SER A 15 12.75 -7.46 -4.62
C SER A 15 11.50 -6.58 -4.60
N LEU A 16 10.97 -6.26 -3.40
CA LEU A 16 9.84 -5.35 -3.23
C LEU A 16 10.17 -3.96 -3.78
N LYS A 17 11.36 -3.43 -3.49
CA LYS A 17 11.81 -2.15 -4.06
C LYS A 17 11.84 -2.18 -5.59
N LEU A 18 12.38 -3.24 -6.18
CA LEU A 18 12.45 -3.39 -7.64
C LEU A 18 11.06 -3.52 -8.26
N PHE A 19 10.16 -4.27 -7.61
CA PHE A 19 8.76 -4.39 -8.00
C PHE A 19 8.07 -3.02 -7.99
N LEU A 20 8.18 -2.24 -6.92
CA LEU A 20 7.61 -0.89 -6.86
C LEU A 20 8.20 0.05 -7.92
N PHE A 21 9.51 -0.07 -8.22
CA PHE A 21 10.15 0.72 -9.27
C PHE A 21 9.67 0.38 -10.68
N SER A 22 9.15 -0.82 -10.91
CA SER A 22 8.61 -1.21 -12.22
C SER A 22 7.38 -0.36 -12.62
N PHE A 23 6.67 0.24 -11.65
CA PHE A 23 5.53 1.12 -11.91
C PHE A 23 5.92 2.56 -12.31
N ARG A 24 7.21 2.92 -12.30
CA ARG A 24 7.66 4.31 -12.55
C ARG A 24 7.18 4.87 -13.90
N ASN A 25 7.17 4.04 -14.94
CA ASN A 25 6.76 4.43 -16.29
C ASN A 25 5.45 3.73 -16.69
N HIS A 26 4.68 3.25 -15.72
CA HIS A 26 3.39 2.60 -15.93
C HIS A 26 2.27 3.64 -15.75
N GLY A 27 1.51 3.90 -16.81
CA GLY A 27 0.38 4.82 -16.76
C GLY A 27 -0.84 4.17 -16.14
N ALA A 28 -1.17 4.55 -14.91
CA ALA A 28 -2.35 4.09 -14.19
C ALA A 28 -2.91 5.21 -13.30
N PHE A 29 -4.20 5.09 -12.94
CA PHE A 29 -4.78 5.91 -11.89
C PHE A 29 -4.15 5.58 -10.52
N HIS A 30 -4.19 6.52 -9.59
CA HIS A 30 -3.64 6.34 -8.24
C HIS A 30 -4.27 5.13 -7.52
N GLU A 31 -5.58 4.96 -7.72
CA GLU A 31 -6.40 3.88 -7.22
C GLU A 31 -5.95 2.53 -7.78
N ASP A 32 -5.89 2.43 -9.10
CA ASP A 32 -5.51 1.21 -9.81
C ASP A 32 -4.07 0.79 -9.47
N CYS A 33 -3.14 1.75 -9.45
CA CYS A 33 -1.75 1.50 -9.08
C CYS A 33 -1.63 0.94 -7.65
N THR A 34 -2.28 1.58 -6.68
CA THR A 34 -2.21 1.17 -5.26
C THR A 34 -2.85 -0.20 -5.06
N VAL A 35 -4.06 -0.42 -5.59
CA VAL A 35 -4.78 -1.68 -5.43
C VAL A 35 -4.07 -2.81 -6.17
N THR A 36 -3.51 -2.57 -7.35
CA THR A 36 -2.73 -3.56 -8.11
C THR A 36 -1.51 -4.02 -7.33
N ILE A 37 -0.74 -3.11 -6.73
CA ILE A 37 0.39 -3.47 -5.87
C ILE A 37 -0.09 -4.37 -4.72
N GLY A 38 -1.17 -3.98 -4.02
CA GLY A 38 -1.74 -4.77 -2.93
C GLY A 38 -2.14 -6.17 -3.36
N LYS A 39 -2.92 -6.30 -4.45
CA LYS A 39 -3.39 -7.59 -4.98
C LYS A 39 -2.22 -8.49 -5.39
N ARG A 40 -1.23 -7.95 -6.09
CA ARG A 40 -0.04 -8.72 -6.51
C ARG A 40 0.77 -9.27 -5.33
N LEU A 41 0.82 -8.53 -4.22
CA LEU A 41 1.46 -9.03 -2.99
C LEU A 41 0.61 -10.10 -2.30
N VAL A 42 -0.72 -9.94 -2.29
CA VAL A 42 -1.64 -10.97 -1.77
C VAL A 42 -1.50 -12.27 -2.55
N ASP A 43 -1.52 -12.20 -3.89
CA ASP A 43 -1.40 -13.36 -4.76
C ASP A 43 -0.05 -14.08 -4.62
N LEU A 44 1.03 -13.32 -4.34
CA LEU A 44 2.38 -13.88 -4.21
C LEU A 44 2.67 -14.47 -2.83
N LEU A 45 2.23 -13.79 -1.77
CA LEU A 45 2.63 -14.10 -0.39
C LEU A 45 1.58 -14.93 0.35
N GLU A 46 0.35 -14.97 -0.16
CA GLU A 46 -0.81 -15.58 0.51
C GLU A 46 -0.87 -15.21 2.01
N PRO A 47 -0.83 -13.91 2.35
CA PRO A 47 -0.71 -13.47 3.73
C PRO A 47 -2.03 -13.71 4.49
N GLU A 48 -1.94 -13.92 5.81
CA GLU A 48 -3.14 -13.98 6.66
C GLU A 48 -3.94 -12.67 6.59
N TRP A 49 -3.23 -11.54 6.48
CA TRP A 49 -3.83 -10.23 6.33
C TRP A 49 -2.86 -9.25 5.66
N LEU A 50 -3.37 -8.36 4.82
CA LEU A 50 -2.59 -7.27 4.22
C LEU A 50 -3.42 -5.99 4.19
N ARG A 51 -2.76 -4.86 4.46
CA ARG A 51 -3.25 -3.50 4.28
C ARG A 51 -2.24 -2.67 3.49
N ILE A 52 -2.73 -1.91 2.52
CA ILE A 52 -1.96 -0.92 1.79
C ILE A 52 -2.65 0.44 1.82
N GLY A 53 -1.86 1.47 2.08
CA GLY A 53 -2.24 2.88 1.98
C GLY A 53 -1.35 3.60 0.96
N GLY A 54 -1.97 4.13 -0.10
CA GLY A 54 -1.32 4.95 -1.12
C GLY A 54 -1.64 6.42 -0.89
N TYR A 55 -0.63 7.22 -0.52
CA TYR A 55 -0.76 8.63 -0.18
C TYR A 55 -0.21 9.49 -1.31
N TRP A 56 -1.10 9.98 -2.17
CA TRP A 56 -0.69 10.63 -3.41
C TRP A 56 -0.65 12.14 -3.28
N TYR A 57 0.37 12.74 -3.88
CA TYR A 57 0.46 14.19 -3.95
C TYR A 57 -0.72 14.78 -4.74
N PRO A 58 -1.27 15.92 -4.30
CA PRO A 58 -2.42 16.53 -4.93
C PRO A 58 -2.21 16.85 -6.41
N ARG A 59 -3.30 16.72 -7.17
CA ARG A 59 -3.46 17.27 -8.50
C ARG A 59 -4.60 18.27 -8.46
N GLY A 60 -4.37 19.51 -8.89
CA GLY A 60 -5.35 20.58 -8.75
C GLY A 60 -5.71 20.93 -7.30
N GLY A 61 -4.81 20.68 -6.34
CA GLY A 61 -5.04 20.96 -4.92
C GLY A 61 -5.83 19.88 -4.16
N ILE A 62 -6.23 18.79 -4.82
CA ILE A 62 -7.00 17.70 -4.21
C ILE A 62 -6.08 16.47 -4.00
N PRO A 63 -5.76 16.06 -2.75
CA PRO A 63 -5.07 14.81 -2.47
C PRO A 63 -6.00 13.62 -2.69
N ILE A 64 -5.42 12.47 -3.03
CA ILE A 64 -6.13 11.20 -3.11
C ILE A 64 -5.37 10.19 -2.27
N ASP A 65 -6.01 9.73 -1.19
CA ASP A 65 -5.50 8.64 -0.36
C ASP A 65 -6.31 7.39 -0.64
N VAL A 66 -5.61 6.32 -1.01
CA VAL A 66 -6.21 5.04 -1.43
C VAL A 66 -5.93 3.99 -0.37
N PHE A 67 -6.99 3.37 0.14
CA PHE A 67 -6.90 2.33 1.17
C PHE A 67 -7.47 1.02 0.65
N TYR A 68 -6.72 -0.06 0.84
CA TYR A 68 -7.16 -1.43 0.54
C TYR A 68 -6.67 -2.38 1.63
N GLN A 69 -7.53 -3.33 2.02
CA GLN A 69 -7.16 -4.42 2.91
C GLN A 69 -7.93 -5.70 2.56
N THR A 70 -7.35 -6.86 2.86
CA THR A 70 -7.93 -8.17 2.51
C THR A 70 -9.10 -8.59 3.40
N GLY A 71 -9.25 -7.99 4.58
CA GLY A 71 -10.31 -8.34 5.52
C GLY A 71 -10.29 -7.50 6.80
N ALA A 72 -11.01 -7.98 7.81
CA ALA A 72 -11.03 -7.37 9.13
C ALA A 72 -9.64 -7.37 9.77
N THR A 73 -9.35 -6.30 10.52
CA THR A 73 -8.09 -6.15 11.26
C THR A 73 -7.91 -7.30 12.27
N PRO A 74 -6.77 -8.00 12.27
CA PRO A 74 -6.48 -9.04 13.27
C PRO A 74 -6.46 -8.47 14.69
N GLN A 75 -7.14 -9.14 15.63
CA GLN A 75 -7.35 -8.63 17.00
C GLN A 75 -6.08 -8.65 17.87
N ASN A 76 -5.18 -9.62 17.63
CA ASN A 76 -4.01 -9.87 18.47
C ASN A 76 -2.70 -9.35 17.83
N VAL A 77 -2.80 -8.37 16.93
CA VAL A 77 -1.64 -7.81 16.21
C VAL A 77 -1.55 -6.32 16.51
N TRP A 78 -0.35 -5.88 16.89
CA TRP A 78 -0.08 -4.44 17.00
C TRP A 78 -0.02 -3.85 15.59
N ILE A 79 -0.96 -2.95 15.29
CA ILE A 79 -1.07 -2.29 14.00
C ILE A 79 -0.97 -0.78 14.24
N PRO A 80 0.13 -0.13 13.85
CA PRO A 80 0.27 1.29 14.05
C PRO A 80 -0.75 2.06 13.21
N GLU A 81 -1.17 3.22 13.73
CA GLU A 81 -1.88 4.20 12.91
C GLU A 81 -0.99 4.63 11.75
N GLN A 82 -1.60 4.79 10.58
CA GLN A 82 -0.89 5.37 9.45
C GLN A 82 -0.89 6.89 9.67
N SER A 83 0.03 7.38 10.50
CA SER A 83 0.15 8.78 10.95
C SER A 83 0.61 9.73 9.83
N VAL A 84 0.04 9.60 8.63
CA VAL A 84 0.34 10.46 7.48
C VAL A 84 -0.44 11.76 7.67
N PRO A 85 0.24 12.91 7.81
CA PRO A 85 -0.46 14.18 7.94
C PRO A 85 -1.28 14.45 6.67
N ASN A 86 -2.51 14.89 6.84
CA ASN A 86 -3.31 15.43 5.74
C ASN A 86 -2.49 16.48 4.98
N TYR A 87 -2.56 16.47 3.66
CA TYR A 87 -1.90 17.48 2.85
C TYR A 87 -2.43 18.87 3.25
N ARG A 88 -1.54 19.73 3.78
CA ARG A 88 -1.90 21.09 4.24
C ARG A 88 -1.66 22.20 3.23
N GLY A 89 -1.26 21.88 1.99
CA GLY A 89 -0.67 22.87 1.10
C GLY A 89 0.74 23.19 1.60
N ARG A 90 1.77 23.03 0.76
CA ARG A 90 3.04 23.71 1.06
C ARG A 90 2.88 25.17 0.66
N GLY A 91 2.39 25.96 1.62
CA GLY A 91 2.66 27.39 1.75
C GLY A 91 3.45 27.58 3.03
#